data_AF-A0A1V3WW78-F1
#
_entry.id   AF-A0A1V3WW78-F1
#
_cell.length_a   1.000
_cell.length_b   1.000
_cell.length_c   1.000
_cell.angle_alpha   90.00
_cell.angle_beta   90.00
_cell.angle_gamma   90.00
#
_symmetry.space_group_name_H-M   'P 1'
#
loop_
_entity.id
_entity.type
_entity.pdbx_description
1 polymer ?
#
loop_
_entity_poly.entity_id
_entity_poly.type
_entity_poly.pdbx_seq_one_letter_code
_entity_poly.pdbx_strand_id
1 'polypeptide(L)'
;MVMQGFAESLRGAAEHLAAQLAELDSQVGEMLGGWRGASGSSYGSAWELWHRGAGEVHLGLTILAEAIAEAGAGYQQKESASAQAMREVGGG
;
A
#
# COMPACT_ATOMS: atom_id res chain seq x y z
N MET A 1 -10.41 -4.74 15.91
CA MET A 1 -11.16 -4.41 14.67
C MET A 1 -10.66 -3.14 14.00
N VAL A 2 -10.46 -2.02 14.71
CA VAL A 2 -9.94 -0.76 14.10
C VAL A 2 -8.63 -0.96 13.32
N MET A 3 -7.63 -1.67 13.87
CA MET A 3 -6.37 -1.94 13.16
C MET A 3 -6.55 -2.78 11.89
N GLN A 4 -7.45 -3.78 11.90
CA GLN A 4 -7.73 -4.58 10.71
C GLN A 4 -8.37 -3.70 9.61
N GLY A 5 -9.35 -2.86 9.96
CA GLY A 5 -9.98 -1.94 9.02
C GLY A 5 -9.00 -0.89 8.44
N PHE A 6 -8.02 -0.43 9.23
CA PHE A 6 -6.94 0.42 8.73
C PHE A 6 -6.02 -0.32 7.75
N ALA A 7 -5.63 -1.56 8.06
CA ALA A 7 -4.82 -2.38 7.15
C ALA A 7 -5.55 -2.63 5.82
N GLU A 8 -6.84 -2.93 5.86
CA GLU A 8 -7.67 -3.12 4.66
C GLU A 8 -7.79 -1.82 3.85
N SER A 9 -8.01 -0.68 4.51
CA SER A 9 -8.08 0.63 3.84
C SER A 9 -6.76 0.96 3.14
N LEU A 10 -5.63 0.67 3.80
CA LEU A 10 -4.31 0.97 3.25
C LEU A 10 -3.96 0.03 2.09
N ARG A 11 -4.35 -1.24 2.15
CA ARG A 11 -4.25 -2.17 1.03
C ARG A 11 -5.09 -1.71 -0.15
N GLY A 12 -6.34 -1.33 0.07
CA GLY A 12 -7.21 -0.80 -0.98
C GLY A 12 -6.65 0.48 -1.62
N ALA A 13 -6.04 1.35 -0.83
CA ALA A 13 -5.34 2.53 -1.35
C ALA A 13 -4.11 2.17 -2.21
N ALA A 14 -3.34 1.16 -1.80
CA ALA A 14 -2.21 0.65 -2.59
C ALA A 14 -2.69 0.05 -3.92
N GLU A 15 -3.70 -0.80 -3.90
CA GLU A 15 -4.30 -1.40 -5.12
C GLU A 15 -4.85 -0.33 -6.06
N HIS A 16 -5.57 0.66 -5.52
CA HIS A 16 -6.08 1.77 -6.32
C HIS A 16 -4.96 2.59 -6.95
N LEU A 17 -3.91 2.90 -6.17
CA LEU A 17 -2.73 3.60 -6.68
C LEU A 17 -2.07 2.80 -7.81
N ALA A 18 -1.87 1.49 -7.65
CA ALA A 18 -1.27 0.65 -8.67
C ALA A 18 -2.05 0.68 -9.99
N ALA A 19 -3.39 0.63 -9.91
CA ALA A 19 -4.25 0.73 -11.10
C ALA A 19 -4.12 2.10 -11.79
N GLN A 20 -4.08 3.20 -11.02
CA GLN A 20 -3.89 4.54 -11.56
C GLN A 20 -2.51 4.73 -12.20
N LEU A 21 -1.46 4.16 -11.59
CA LEU A 21 -0.11 4.22 -12.14
C LEU A 21 -0.01 3.47 -13.47
N ALA A 22 -0.59 2.26 -13.55
CA ALA A 22 -0.59 1.48 -14.78
C ALA A 22 -1.32 2.19 -15.94
N GLU A 23 -2.46 2.84 -15.63
CA GLU A 23 -3.21 3.63 -16.60
C GLU A 23 -2.38 4.84 -17.08
N LEU A 24 -1.74 5.55 -16.15
CA LEU A 24 -0.93 6.72 -16.50
C LEU A 24 0.33 6.34 -17.29
N ASP A 25 0.98 5.21 -16.96
CA ASP A 25 2.10 4.66 -17.73
C ASP A 25 1.70 4.38 -19.19
N SER A 26 0.50 3.83 -19.42
CA SER A 26 0.00 3.60 -20.77
C SER A 26 -0.16 4.92 -21.52
N GLN A 27 -0.81 5.92 -20.92
CA GLN A 27 -1.03 7.23 -21.54
C GLN A 27 0.29 7.96 -21.85
N VAL A 28 1.25 7.93 -20.93
CA VAL A 28 2.55 8.56 -21.16
C VAL A 28 3.37 7.79 -22.19
N GLY A 29 3.30 6.46 -22.20
CA GLY A 29 3.94 5.63 -23.22
C GLY A 29 3.47 5.96 -24.63
N GLU A 30 2.16 6.09 -24.84
CA GLU A 30 1.58 6.50 -26.12
C GLU A 30 2.04 7.90 -26.53
N MET A 31 1.99 8.86 -25.60
CA MET A 31 2.40 10.24 -25.85
C MET A 31 3.89 10.36 -26.22
N LEU A 32 4.77 9.66 -25.49
CA LEU A 32 6.22 9.62 -25.78
C LEU A 32 6.54 8.89 -27.10
N GLY A 33 5.72 7.92 -27.51
CA GLY A 33 5.86 7.28 -28.83
C GLY A 33 5.72 8.27 -30.00
N GLY A 34 4.86 9.29 -29.84
CA GLY A 34 4.65 10.36 -30.80
C GLY A 34 5.55 11.59 -30.62
N TRP A 35 6.04 11.85 -29.40
CA TRP A 35 6.80 13.05 -29.08
C TRP A 35 8.31 12.81 -29.01
N ARG A 36 9.00 13.17 -30.10
CA ARG A 36 10.45 12.96 -30.27
C ARG A 36 11.25 14.26 -30.17
N GLY A 37 12.56 14.13 -30.00
CA GLY A 37 13.51 15.25 -29.88
C GLY A 37 13.94 15.51 -28.44
N ALA A 38 14.78 16.52 -28.24
CA ALA A 38 15.42 16.79 -26.94
C ALA A 38 14.42 16.96 -25.78
N SER A 39 13.28 17.62 -26.03
CA SER A 39 12.22 17.78 -25.03
C SER A 39 11.53 16.47 -24.67
N GLY A 40 11.28 15.60 -25.67
CA GLY A 40 10.70 14.27 -25.44
C GLY A 40 11.64 13.37 -24.64
N SER A 41 12.94 13.38 -24.96
CA SER A 41 13.94 12.65 -24.18
C SER A 41 14.05 13.17 -22.74
N SER A 42 14.08 14.50 -22.54
CA SER A 42 14.13 15.08 -21.20
C SER A 42 12.89 14.76 -20.38
N TYR A 43 11.70 14.79 -21.00
CA TYR A 43 10.47 14.39 -20.34
C TYR A 43 10.48 12.90 -20.01
N GLY A 44 10.92 12.04 -20.93
CA GLY A 44 11.05 10.60 -20.71
C GLY A 44 11.94 10.26 -19.51
N SER A 45 13.10 10.90 -19.36
CA SER A 45 13.95 10.70 -18.19
C SER A 45 13.31 11.19 -16.89
N ALA A 46 12.59 12.31 -16.92
CA ALA A 46 11.84 12.79 -15.77
C ALA A 46 10.68 11.83 -15.40
N TRP A 47 10.03 11.25 -16.41
CA TRP A 47 8.98 10.26 -16.26
C TRP A 47 9.49 8.97 -15.62
N GLU A 48 10.62 8.43 -16.07
CA GLU A 48 11.24 7.24 -15.48
C GLU A 48 11.54 7.43 -13.98
N LEU A 49 12.09 8.59 -13.62
CA LEU A 49 12.37 8.93 -12.22
C LEU A 49 11.07 9.01 -11.40
N TRP A 50 10.05 9.68 -11.93
CA TRP A 50 8.75 9.78 -11.29
C TRP A 50 8.10 8.40 -11.10
N HIS A 51 8.09 7.56 -12.14
CA HIS A 51 7.48 6.22 -12.12
C HIS A 51 8.15 5.33 -11.07
N ARG A 52 9.49 5.39 -10.97
CA ARG A 52 10.22 4.70 -9.90
C ARG A 52 9.77 5.18 -8.51
N GLY A 53 9.71 6.49 -8.29
CA GLY A 53 9.27 7.05 -7.01
C GLY A 53 7.83 6.66 -6.65
N ALA A 54 6.93 6.61 -7.65
CA ALA A 54 5.57 6.14 -7.46
C ALA A 54 5.51 4.66 -7.06
N GLY A 55 6.37 3.81 -7.63
CA GLY A 55 6.55 2.43 -7.22
C GLY A 55 7.04 2.28 -5.77
N GLU A 56 7.94 3.15 -5.33
CA GLU A 56 8.41 3.19 -3.93
C GLU A 56 7.28 3.56 -2.95
N VAL A 57 6.40 4.52 -3.31
CA VAL A 57 5.21 4.86 -2.51
C VAL A 57 4.25 3.68 -2.43
N HIS A 58 3.95 3.03 -3.56
CA HIS A 58 3.09 1.84 -3.59
C HIS A 58 3.63 0.74 -2.66
N LEU A 59 4.93 0.42 -2.77
CA LEU A 59 5.58 -0.56 -1.92
C LEU A 59 5.49 -0.19 -0.42
N GLY A 60 5.73 1.08 -0.08
CA GLY A 60 5.61 1.56 1.29
C GLY A 60 4.21 1.39 1.87
N LEU A 61 3.17 1.66 1.09
CA LEU A 61 1.77 1.46 1.50
C LEU A 61 1.47 -0.02 1.73
N THR A 62 1.93 -0.92 0.87
CA THR A 62 1.77 -2.37 1.05
C THR A 62 2.44 -2.86 2.33
N ILE A 63 3.70 -2.47 2.57
CA ILE A 63 4.45 -2.84 3.78
C ILE A 63 3.74 -2.35 5.05
N LEU A 64 3.27 -1.10 5.05
CA LEU A 64 2.53 -0.54 6.17
C LEU A 64 1.22 -1.29 6.43
N ALA A 65 0.51 -1.69 5.37
CA ALA A 65 -0.75 -2.43 5.50
C ALA A 65 -0.51 -3.79 6.16
N GLU A 66 0.55 -4.49 5.76
CA GLU A 66 0.97 -5.78 6.35
C GLU A 66 1.36 -5.64 7.81
N ALA A 67 2.21 -4.65 8.14
CA ALA A 67 2.66 -4.41 9.51
C ALA A 67 1.48 -4.10 10.47
N ILE A 68 0.50 -3.31 10.00
CA ILE A 68 -0.70 -3.00 10.79
C ILE A 68 -1.59 -4.24 10.96
N ALA A 69 -1.72 -5.07 9.93
CA ALA A 69 -2.49 -6.32 10.01
C ALA A 69 -1.88 -7.29 11.03
N GLU A 70 -0.56 -7.44 11.02
CA GLU A 70 0.17 -8.29 11.97
C GLU A 70 0.03 -7.77 13.40
N ALA A 71 0.24 -6.47 13.62
CA ALA A 71 0.06 -5.85 14.92
C ALA A 71 -1.38 -6.02 15.45
N GLY A 72 -2.38 -5.86 14.58
CA GLY A 72 -3.78 -6.05 14.91
C GLY A 72 -4.11 -7.50 15.32
N ALA A 73 -3.55 -8.49 14.62
CA ALA A 73 -3.73 -9.90 14.94
C ALA A 73 -3.11 -10.26 16.29
N GLY A 74 -1.87 -9.80 16.54
CA GLY A 74 -1.19 -10.02 17.81
C GLY A 74 -1.92 -9.39 19.01
N TYR A 75 -2.53 -8.23 18.83
CA TYR A 75 -3.31 -7.57 19.88
C TYR A 75 -4.60 -8.33 20.20
N GLN A 76 -5.34 -8.77 19.17
CA GLN A 76 -6.56 -9.57 19.38
C GLN A 76 -6.28 -10.90 20.08
N GLN A 77 -5.16 -11.55 19.75
CA GLN A 77 -4.78 -12.81 20.36
C GLN A 77 -4.49 -12.63 21.87
N LYS A 78 -3.75 -11.57 22.25
CA LYS A 78 -3.48 -11.24 23.66
C LYS A 78 -4.74 -10.91 24.44
N GLU A 79 -5.65 -10.13 23.87
CA GLU A 79 -6.95 -9.83 24.49
C GLU A 79 -7.77 -11.10 24.73
N SER A 80 -7.82 -12.01 23.75
CA SER A 80 -8.57 -13.26 23.88
C SER A 80 -8.01 -14.18 24.98
N ALA A 81 -6.68 -14.29 25.07
CA ALA A 81 -6.01 -15.08 26.10
C ALA A 81 -6.23 -14.47 27.50
N SER A 82 -6.16 -13.14 27.61
CA SER A 82 -6.38 -12.42 28.86
C SER A 82 -7.83 -12.55 29.34
N ALA A 83 -8.80 -12.46 28.42
CA ALA A 83 -10.21 -12.66 28.71
C ALA A 83 -10.55 -14.11 29.08
N GLN A 84 -9.82 -15.10 28.57
CA GLN A 84 -9.93 -16.49 29.01
C GLN A 84 -9.39 -16.67 30.44
N ALA A 85 -8.18 -16.19 30.71
CA ALA A 85 -7.57 -16.26 32.04
C ALA A 85 -8.42 -15.55 33.11
N MET A 86 -9.01 -14.38 32.79
CA MET A 86 -9.87 -13.66 33.71
C MET A 86 -11.17 -14.40 34.02
N ARG A 87 -11.74 -15.13 33.05
CA ARG A 87 -12.93 -15.97 33.26
C ARG A 87 -12.61 -17.18 34.14
N GLU A 88 -11.44 -17.78 33.99
CA GLU A 88 -10.99 -18.88 34.83
C GLU A 88 -10.77 -18.44 36.28
N VAL A 89 -10.18 -17.26 36.50
CA VAL A 89 -9.97 -16.71 37.85
C VAL A 89 -11.28 -16.25 38.50
N GLY A 90 -12.21 -15.65 37.74
CA GLY A 90 -13.48 -15.15 38.28
C GLY A 90 -14.56 -16.22 38.49
N GLY A 91 -14.38 -17.42 37.94
CA GLY A 91 -15.29 -18.55 38.10
C GLY A 91 -14.86 -19.59 39.14
N GLY A 92 -13.71 -19.38 39.81
CA GLY A 92 -13.15 -20.24 40.86
C GLY A 92 -13.45 -19.76 42.28
#